data_AF-A0A5N5SM22-F1
#
_entry.id   AF-A0A5N5SM22-F1
#
_cell.length_a   1.000
_cell.length_b   1.000
_cell.length_c   1.000
_cell.angle_alpha   90.00
_cell.angle_beta   90.00
_cell.angle_gamma   90.00
#
_symmetry.space_group_name_H-M   'P 1'
#
loop_
_entity.id
_entity.type
_entity.pdbx_description
1 polymer ?
#
loop_
_entity_poly.entity_id
_entity_poly.type
_entity_poly.pdbx_seq_one_letter_code
_entity_poly.pdbx_strand_id
1 'polypeptide(L)'
;MLSSFFLWGINALAIKYNCPHRKYSLRAAFWKIFAATEKEPFLSSGKLVMVTSSLCSLILYTCYSAMLVSILTTMQPTLPFSNFEDLRKLPDWQLGTVSNSALTDLLEFPKSLKPISKIAFRDHKYAYLEAWESIEYLLQQMPLEKAMYIVNTGFDCSTIMPSLGIQKNSPFKEILNY
;
A
#
# COMPACT_ATOMS: atom_id res chain seq x y z
N MET A 1 -21.54 -10.79 -15.28
CA MET A 1 -21.57 -9.36 -15.65
C MET A 1 -22.27 -9.06 -16.99
N LEU A 2 -22.35 -9.98 -17.96
CA LEU A 2 -23.05 -9.71 -19.24
C LEU A 2 -24.59 -9.63 -19.16
N SER A 3 -25.22 -10.20 -18.13
CA SER A 3 -26.69 -10.25 -18.02
C SER A 3 -27.34 -8.88 -17.75
N SER A 4 -26.65 -7.99 -17.03
CA SER A 4 -27.20 -6.69 -16.62
C SER A 4 -27.32 -5.71 -17.79
N PHE A 5 -26.34 -5.70 -18.69
CA PHE A 5 -26.38 -4.86 -19.90
C PHE A 5 -27.45 -5.34 -20.90
N PHE A 6 -27.67 -6.65 -20.97
CA PHE A 6 -28.68 -7.24 -21.84
C PHE A 6 -30.10 -6.87 -21.38
N LEU A 7 -30.34 -6.88 -20.06
CA LEU A 7 -31.63 -6.45 -19.49
C LEU A 7 -31.91 -4.96 -19.72
N TRP A 8 -30.89 -4.10 -19.61
CA TRP A 8 -31.02 -2.66 -19.91
C TRP A 8 -31.34 -2.41 -21.39
N GLY A 9 -30.73 -3.17 -22.31
CA GLY A 9 -31.02 -3.10 -23.73
C GLY A 9 -32.47 -3.46 -24.06
N ILE A 10 -32.99 -4.53 -23.45
CA ILE A 10 -34.39 -4.98 -23.65
C ILE A 10 -35.38 -3.95 -23.07
N ASN A 11 -35.09 -3.38 -21.90
CA ASN A 11 -35.98 -2.40 -21.26
C ASN A 11 -36.03 -1.08 -22.06
N ALA A 12 -34.90 -0.64 -22.61
CA ALA A 12 -34.84 0.53 -23.50
C ALA A 12 -35.57 0.29 -24.83
N LEU A 13 -35.52 -0.94 -25.36
CA LEU A 13 -36.27 -1.36 -26.54
C LEU A 13 -37.79 -1.38 -26.27
N ALA A 14 -38.21 -1.88 -25.11
CA ALA A 14 -39.62 -1.91 -24.71
C ALA A 14 -40.22 -0.49 -24.60
N ILE A 15 -39.48 0.47 -24.05
CA ILE A 15 -39.91 1.88 -23.97
C ILE A 15 -40.03 2.50 -25.37
N LYS A 16 -39.15 2.13 -26.30
CA LYS A 16 -39.18 2.62 -27.70
C LYS A 16 -40.38 2.08 -28.48
N TYR A 17 -40.75 0.81 -28.27
CA TYR A 17 -41.85 0.19 -28.99
C TYR A 17 -43.24 0.54 -28.42
N ASN A 18 -43.34 0.88 -27.12
CA ASN A 18 -44.63 1.15 -26.48
C ASN A 18 -45.10 2.63 -26.56
N CYS A 19 -44.38 3.50 -27.29
CA CYS A 19 -44.75 4.91 -27.47
C CYS A 19 -44.52 5.38 -28.92
N PRO A 20 -45.44 5.08 -29.84
CA PRO A 20 -45.26 5.35 -31.27
C PRO A 20 -45.27 6.84 -31.65
N HIS A 21 -45.65 7.75 -30.75
CA HIS A 21 -45.92 9.17 -31.10
C HIS A 21 -44.83 10.20 -30.75
N ARG A 22 -43.68 9.84 -30.16
CA ARG A 22 -42.58 10.78 -29.93
C ARG A 22 -41.22 10.23 -30.32
N LYS A 23 -40.54 10.93 -31.23
CA LYS A 23 -39.13 10.72 -31.61
C LYS A 23 -38.19 11.08 -30.44
N TYR A 24 -38.20 10.29 -29.37
CA TYR A 24 -37.15 10.39 -28.37
C TYR A 24 -35.90 9.69 -28.90
N SER A 25 -34.83 10.45 -29.09
CA SER A 25 -33.51 9.89 -29.34
C SER A 25 -33.11 9.04 -28.14
N LEU A 26 -32.79 7.75 -28.37
CA LEU A 26 -32.28 6.81 -27.36
C LEU A 26 -31.13 7.42 -26.54
N ARG A 27 -30.28 8.20 -27.21
CA ARG A 27 -29.16 8.93 -26.59
C ARG A 27 -29.63 9.98 -25.59
N ALA A 28 -30.73 10.69 -25.87
CA ALA A 28 -31.28 11.71 -24.97
C ALA A 28 -31.98 11.08 -23.76
N ALA A 29 -32.66 9.95 -23.94
CA ALA A 29 -33.23 9.19 -22.83
C ALA A 29 -32.13 8.63 -21.91
N PHE A 30 -31.08 8.05 -22.51
CA PHE A 30 -29.91 7.56 -21.78
C PHE A 30 -29.23 8.68 -20.97
N TRP A 31 -28.96 9.83 -21.60
CA TRP A 31 -28.38 10.99 -20.91
C TRP A 31 -29.27 11.51 -19.79
N LYS A 32 -30.59 11.54 -19.95
CA LYS A 32 -31.49 11.99 -18.88
C LYS A 32 -31.49 11.08 -17.65
N ILE A 33 -31.38 9.77 -17.85
CA ILE A 33 -31.28 8.80 -16.76
C ILE A 33 -29.96 8.97 -16.02
N PHE A 34 -28.85 9.19 -16.75
CA PHE A 34 -27.53 9.36 -16.15
C PHE A 34 -27.26 10.73 -15.51
N ALA A 35 -27.80 11.81 -16.09
CA ALA A 35 -27.59 13.18 -15.60
C ALA A 35 -28.59 13.61 -14.51
N ALA A 36 -29.53 12.74 -14.11
CA ALA A 36 -30.54 13.04 -13.10
C ALA A 36 -31.21 14.42 -13.28
N THR A 37 -31.54 14.80 -14.52
CA THR A 37 -32.09 16.14 -14.79
C THR A 37 -33.54 16.25 -14.28
N GLU A 38 -33.81 17.30 -13.48
CA GLU A 38 -34.99 17.53 -12.62
C GLU A 38 -36.38 17.57 -13.27
N LYS A 39 -36.53 17.34 -14.58
CA LYS A 39 -37.86 17.41 -15.20
C LYS A 39 -38.69 16.17 -14.86
N GLU A 40 -39.61 16.33 -13.91
CA GLU A 40 -40.54 15.29 -13.49
C GLU A 40 -41.29 14.66 -14.68
N PRO A 41 -41.37 13.32 -14.74
CA PRO A 41 -42.13 12.63 -15.77
C PRO A 41 -43.62 12.75 -15.46
N PHE A 42 -44.41 13.16 -16.44
CA PHE A 42 -45.85 13.37 -16.32
C PHE A 42 -46.67 12.07 -16.16
N LEU A 43 -46.11 10.89 -16.53
CA LEU A 43 -46.82 9.61 -16.45
C LEU A 43 -46.39 8.81 -15.22
N SER A 44 -47.35 8.24 -14.49
CA SER A 44 -47.13 7.42 -13.29
C SER A 44 -46.21 6.22 -13.53
N SER A 45 -46.26 5.60 -14.71
CA SER A 45 -45.36 4.51 -15.10
C SER A 45 -43.91 4.97 -15.24
N GLY A 46 -43.66 6.20 -15.67
CA GLY A 46 -42.31 6.77 -15.76
C GLY A 46 -41.67 7.03 -14.40
N LYS A 47 -42.47 7.37 -13.39
CA LYS A 47 -42.01 7.54 -12.00
C LYS A 47 -41.47 6.23 -11.43
N LEU A 48 -42.15 5.11 -11.67
CA LEU A 48 -41.69 3.77 -11.24
C LEU A 48 -40.36 3.37 -11.88
N VAL A 49 -40.18 3.63 -13.18
CA VAL A 49 -38.92 3.34 -13.87
C VAL A 49 -37.78 4.19 -13.30
N MET A 50 -38.01 5.46 -13.01
CA MET A 50 -37.01 6.32 -12.38
C MET A 50 -36.62 5.83 -10.97
N VAL A 51 -37.61 5.48 -10.13
CA VAL A 51 -37.34 4.97 -8.77
C VAL A 51 -36.52 3.69 -8.82
N THR A 52 -36.90 2.73 -9.68
CA THR A 52 -36.17 1.46 -9.82
C THR A 52 -34.75 1.67 -10.38
N SER A 53 -34.57 2.58 -11.34
CA SER A 53 -33.23 2.92 -11.85
C SER A 53 -32.35 3.61 -10.81
N SER A 54 -32.92 4.49 -9.98
CA SER A 54 -32.21 5.16 -8.90
C SER A 54 -31.81 4.17 -7.80
N LEU A 55 -32.72 3.26 -7.42
CA LEU A 55 -32.44 2.20 -6.46
C LEU A 55 -31.33 1.27 -6.98
N CYS A 56 -31.39 0.88 -8.26
CA CYS A 56 -30.35 0.06 -8.89
C CYS A 56 -29.00 0.78 -8.91
N SER A 57 -28.98 2.08 -9.23
CA SER A 57 -27.75 2.89 -9.23
C SER A 57 -27.16 3.02 -7.83
N LEU A 58 -28.00 3.20 -6.80
CA LEU A 58 -27.57 3.23 -5.40
C LEU A 58 -26.93 1.90 -5.00
N ILE A 59 -27.55 0.76 -5.34
CA ILE A 59 -27.02 -0.58 -5.05
C ILE A 59 -25.68 -0.81 -5.75
N LEU A 60 -25.57 -0.42 -7.03
CA LEU A 60 -24.30 -0.56 -7.75
C LEU A 60 -23.20 0.31 -7.14
N TYR A 61 -23.54 1.54 -6.74
CA TYR A 61 -22.61 2.46 -6.08
C TYR A 61 -22.12 1.92 -4.73
N THR A 62 -23.03 1.39 -3.90
CA THR A 62 -22.67 0.82 -2.60
C THR A 62 -21.86 -0.46 -2.75
N CYS A 63 -22.22 -1.34 -3.68
CA CYS A 63 -21.44 -2.55 -3.98
C CYS A 63 -20.02 -2.19 -4.48
N TYR A 64 -19.90 -1.23 -5.40
CA TYR A 64 -18.59 -0.78 -5.89
C TYR A 64 -17.74 -0.17 -4.78
N SER A 65 -18.33 0.69 -3.95
CA SER A 65 -17.63 1.30 -2.82
C SER A 65 -17.17 0.25 -1.81
N ALA A 66 -18.03 -0.72 -1.46
CA ALA A 66 -17.68 -1.81 -0.56
C ALA A 66 -16.57 -2.70 -1.14
N MET A 67 -16.63 -3.01 -2.43
CA MET A 67 -15.58 -3.77 -3.13
C MET A 67 -14.25 -3.00 -3.15
N LEU A 68 -14.29 -1.70 -3.43
CA LEU A 68 -13.09 -0.84 -3.41
C LEU A 68 -12.45 -0.80 -2.02
N VAL A 69 -13.25 -0.58 -0.98
CA VAL A 69 -12.79 -0.61 0.41
C VAL A 69 -12.22 -1.99 0.75
N SER A 70 -12.89 -3.07 0.36
CA SER A 70 -12.39 -4.44 0.56
C SER A 70 -11.05 -4.68 -0.12
N ILE A 71 -10.86 -4.18 -1.34
CA ILE A 71 -9.57 -4.31 -2.04
C ILE A 71 -8.51 -3.48 -1.31
N LEU A 72 -8.82 -2.24 -0.93
CA LEU A 72 -7.88 -1.38 -0.21
C LEU A 72 -7.49 -1.95 1.16
N THR A 73 -8.41 -2.60 1.87
CA THR A 73 -8.12 -3.21 3.18
C THR A 73 -7.42 -4.57 3.06
N THR A 74 -7.63 -5.31 1.97
CA THR A 74 -6.95 -6.60 1.74
C THR A 74 -5.59 -6.46 1.06
N MET A 75 -5.33 -5.33 0.38
CA MET A 75 -4.02 -4.97 -0.14
C MET A 75 -3.06 -4.64 1.00
N GLN A 76 -2.52 -5.68 1.62
CA GLN A 76 -1.41 -5.53 2.55
C GLN A 76 -0.13 -5.35 1.74
N PRO A 77 0.65 -4.27 1.96
CA PRO A 77 1.96 -4.14 1.35
C PRO A 77 2.84 -5.29 1.84
N THR A 78 3.10 -6.25 0.95
CA THR A 78 4.03 -7.34 1.23
C THR A 78 5.42 -6.88 0.87
N LEU A 79 6.36 -7.04 1.78
CA LEU A 79 7.76 -6.75 1.52
C LEU A 79 8.30 -7.82 0.54
N PRO A 80 9.08 -7.45 -0.49
CA PRO A 80 9.56 -8.41 -1.48
C PRO A 80 10.64 -9.38 -0.94
N PHE A 81 11.04 -9.24 0.31
CA PHE A 81 11.98 -10.12 0.99
C PHE A 81 11.51 -10.40 2.42
N SER A 82 11.71 -11.62 2.88
CA SER A 82 11.53 -12.03 4.28
C SER A 82 12.86 -12.25 4.99
N ASN A 83 13.93 -12.53 4.23
CA ASN A 83 15.25 -12.86 4.74
C ASN A 83 16.34 -12.02 4.07
N PHE A 84 17.51 -11.96 4.70
CA PHE A 84 18.68 -11.28 4.14
C PHE A 84 19.14 -11.88 2.81
N GLU A 85 19.06 -13.21 2.66
CA GLU A 85 19.43 -13.87 1.40
C GLU A 85 18.55 -13.45 0.23
N ASP A 86 17.25 -13.21 0.49
CA ASP A 86 16.31 -12.78 -0.54
C ASP A 86 16.52 -11.31 -0.90
N LEU A 87 16.86 -10.48 0.08
CA LEU A 87 17.31 -9.10 -0.15
C LEU A 87 18.56 -9.08 -1.06
N ARG A 88 19.51 -10.00 -0.85
CA ARG A 88 20.73 -10.10 -1.67
C ARG A 88 20.46 -10.50 -3.12
N LYS A 89 19.38 -11.24 -3.39
CA LYS A 89 18.97 -11.63 -4.76
C LYS A 89 18.33 -10.49 -5.54
N LEU A 90 17.95 -9.39 -4.88
CA LEU A 90 17.25 -8.26 -5.49
C LEU A 90 18.25 -7.17 -5.89
N PRO A 91 18.62 -7.03 -7.19
CA PRO A 91 19.60 -6.02 -7.63
C PRO A 91 19.08 -4.59 -7.53
N ASP A 92 17.75 -4.42 -7.50
CA ASP A 92 17.07 -3.13 -7.41
C ASP A 92 17.12 -2.50 -6.01
N TRP A 93 17.45 -3.29 -4.99
CA TRP A 93 17.45 -2.85 -3.61
C TRP A 93 18.85 -2.45 -3.19
N GLN A 94 18.97 -1.22 -2.68
CA GLN A 94 20.23 -0.74 -2.15
C GLN A 94 20.26 -1.01 -0.64
N LEU A 95 21.27 -1.76 -0.21
CA LEU A 95 21.51 -2.01 1.21
C LEU A 95 22.47 -0.94 1.75
N GLY A 96 22.03 -0.23 2.78
CA GLY A 96 22.82 0.75 3.51
C GLY A 96 23.17 0.26 4.91
N THR A 97 24.35 0.62 5.39
CA THR A 97 24.80 0.39 6.77
C THR A 97 25.53 1.63 7.29
N VAL A 98 25.73 1.71 8.60
CA VAL A 98 26.56 2.76 9.21
C VAL A 98 28.01 2.59 8.77
N SER A 99 28.58 3.63 8.18
CA SER A 99 30.01 3.70 7.84
C SER A 99 30.87 3.58 9.10
N ASN A 100 31.97 2.82 9.03
CA ASN A 100 32.88 2.53 10.16
C ASN A 100 32.21 1.79 11.32
N SER A 101 31.25 0.91 11.02
CA SER A 101 30.71 -0.02 12.01
C SER A 101 31.47 -1.35 11.94
N ALA A 102 31.51 -2.09 13.05
CA ALA A 102 32.01 -3.47 13.05
C ALA A 102 31.27 -4.35 12.02
N LEU A 103 30.02 -3.99 11.71
CA LEU A 103 29.18 -4.65 10.73
C LEU A 103 29.65 -4.41 9.28
N THR A 104 30.17 -3.21 8.96
CA THR A 104 30.80 -2.97 7.65
C THR A 104 32.07 -3.79 7.45
N ASP A 105 32.84 -3.99 8.52
CA ASP A 105 34.05 -4.80 8.48
C ASP A 105 33.73 -6.29 8.36
N LEU A 106 32.69 -6.76 9.08
CA LEU A 106 32.24 -8.15 9.04
C LEU A 106 31.68 -8.56 7.68
N LEU A 107 30.93 -7.67 7.03
CA LEU A 107 30.28 -7.96 5.75
C LEU A 107 31.14 -7.59 4.53
N GLU A 108 32.39 -7.19 4.75
CA GLU A 108 33.34 -6.74 3.71
C GLU A 108 32.73 -5.75 2.71
N PHE A 109 31.85 -4.85 3.19
CA PHE A 109 31.19 -3.93 2.29
C PHE A 109 32.21 -2.99 1.63
N PRO A 110 32.08 -2.70 0.32
CA PRO A 110 32.93 -1.71 -0.32
C PRO A 110 32.77 -0.36 0.40
N LYS A 111 33.90 0.28 0.74
CA LYS A 111 34.00 1.55 1.51
C LYS A 111 33.24 2.75 0.92
N SER A 112 32.52 2.59 -0.20
CA SER A 112 31.77 3.64 -0.90
C SER A 112 30.32 3.81 -0.39
N LEU A 113 30.05 3.53 0.88
CA LEU A 113 28.73 3.74 1.48
C LEU A 113 28.52 5.23 1.75
N LYS A 114 27.53 5.81 1.08
CA LYS A 114 27.16 7.22 1.24
C LYS A 114 26.44 7.42 2.59
N PRO A 115 26.62 8.56 3.27
CA PRO A 115 26.06 8.80 4.60
C PRO A 115 24.51 8.79 4.61
N ILE A 116 23.97 8.09 5.62
CA ILE A 116 22.58 7.61 5.77
C ILE A 116 21.53 8.73 5.80
N SER A 117 21.85 9.89 6.39
CA SER A 117 20.84 10.90 6.72
C SER A 117 20.15 11.56 5.52
N LYS A 118 20.71 11.44 4.31
CA LYS A 118 20.16 12.07 3.10
C LYS A 118 19.61 11.09 2.05
N ILE A 119 19.88 9.79 2.18
CA ILE A 119 19.68 8.82 1.08
C ILE A 119 18.52 7.87 1.38
N ALA A 120 18.40 7.40 2.62
CA ALA A 120 17.35 6.47 3.02
C ALA A 120 15.92 7.02 2.84
N PHE A 121 15.76 8.33 2.71
CA PHE A 121 14.45 8.98 2.56
C PHE A 121 14.13 9.45 1.14
N ARG A 122 15.02 9.28 0.16
CA ARG A 122 14.84 9.86 -1.19
C ARG A 122 14.36 8.87 -2.24
N ASP A 123 14.77 7.60 -2.19
CA ASP A 123 14.31 6.59 -3.14
C ASP A 123 13.52 5.47 -2.43
N HIS A 124 12.58 4.87 -3.14
CA HIS A 124 11.59 3.94 -2.57
C HIS A 124 12.11 2.52 -2.30
N LYS A 125 13.41 2.24 -2.49
CA LYS A 125 13.99 0.88 -2.43
C LYS A 125 15.32 0.83 -1.67
N TYR A 126 15.29 1.21 -0.39
CA TYR A 126 16.43 1.07 0.52
C TYR A 126 16.11 0.11 1.65
N ALA A 127 17.06 -0.78 1.93
CA ALA A 127 17.08 -1.57 3.15
C ALA A 127 18.24 -1.08 4.01
N TYR A 128 18.02 -1.03 5.32
CA TYR A 128 19.00 -0.55 6.27
C TYR A 128 19.29 -1.63 7.29
N LEU A 129 20.57 -1.87 7.54
CA LEU A 129 21.02 -2.93 8.43
C LEU A 129 21.83 -2.31 9.59
N GLU A 130 21.32 -2.49 10.80
CA GLU A 130 21.92 -1.99 12.04
C GLU A 130 21.62 -2.96 13.19
N ALA A 131 22.31 -2.78 14.32
CA ALA A 131 22.03 -3.46 15.57
C ALA A 131 20.60 -3.18 16.05
N TRP A 132 20.00 -4.16 16.73
CA TRP A 132 18.61 -4.13 17.17
C TRP A 132 18.33 -2.92 18.07
N GLU A 133 19.24 -2.62 18.99
CA GLU A 133 19.12 -1.53 19.96
C GLU A 133 19.07 -0.15 19.28
N SER A 134 19.88 0.04 18.23
CA SER A 134 19.85 1.27 17.45
C SER A 134 18.56 1.41 16.66
N ILE A 135 18.02 0.31 16.11
CA ILE A 135 16.77 0.32 15.35
C ILE A 135 15.62 0.74 16.26
N GLU A 136 15.53 0.20 17.48
CA GLU A 136 14.51 0.60 18.45
C GLU A 136 14.58 2.10 18.78
N TYR A 137 15.79 2.62 19.02
CA TYR A 137 16.00 4.04 19.26
C TYR A 137 15.59 4.91 18.06
N LEU A 138 15.95 4.50 16.84
CA LEU A 138 15.56 5.20 15.62
C LEU A 138 14.04 5.20 15.43
N LEU A 139 13.38 4.08 15.71
CA LEU A 139 11.92 3.98 15.61
C LEU A 139 11.21 4.90 16.60
N GLN A 140 11.76 5.10 17.80
CA GLN A 140 11.21 6.06 18.77
C GLN A 140 11.31 7.52 18.31
N GLN A 141 12.33 7.85 17.50
CA GLN A 141 12.54 9.22 17.03
C GLN A 141 11.80 9.55 15.73
N MET A 142 11.29 8.55 15.02
CA MET A 142 10.69 8.75 13.72
C MET A 142 9.21 9.13 13.80
N PRO A 143 8.74 10.01 12.89
CA PRO A 143 7.33 10.33 12.78
C PRO A 143 6.54 9.08 12.35
N LEU A 144 5.37 8.88 12.96
CA LEU A 144 4.44 7.75 12.71
C LEU A 144 4.07 7.57 11.22
N GLU A 145 4.17 8.64 10.43
CA GLU A 145 3.88 8.64 8.98
C GLU A 145 4.93 7.88 8.16
N LYS A 146 6.12 7.63 8.72
CA LYS A 146 7.21 6.89 8.07
C LYS A 146 7.32 5.49 8.67
N ALA A 147 6.31 4.67 8.42
CA ALA A 147 6.31 3.28 8.86
C ALA A 147 7.49 2.53 8.23
N MET A 148 8.41 2.05 9.07
CA MET A 148 9.44 1.09 8.70
C MET A 148 8.99 -0.31 9.09
N TYR A 149 9.23 -1.26 8.18
CA TYR A 149 9.07 -2.67 8.47
C TYR A 149 10.40 -3.21 9.01
N ILE A 150 10.38 -3.68 10.25
CA ILE A 150 11.51 -4.41 10.81
C ILE A 150 11.44 -5.83 10.27
N VAL A 151 12.49 -6.25 9.56
CA VAL A 151 12.64 -7.62 9.10
C VAL A 151 13.72 -8.27 9.92
N ASN A 152 13.38 -9.35 10.61
CA ASN A 152 14.39 -10.18 11.23
C ASN A 152 15.14 -10.92 10.13
N THR A 153 16.42 -10.60 9.96
CA THR A 153 17.28 -11.19 8.94
C THR A 153 17.69 -12.63 9.27
N GLY A 154 17.38 -13.13 10.47
CA GLY A 154 17.88 -14.39 11.02
C GLY A 154 19.36 -14.33 11.42
N PHE A 155 20.00 -13.17 11.23
CA PHE A 155 21.38 -12.93 11.57
C PHE A 155 21.45 -12.43 13.01
N ASP A 156 21.58 -13.37 13.95
CA ASP A 156 21.58 -13.06 15.36
C ASP A 156 22.98 -12.67 15.83
N CYS A 157 23.29 -11.37 15.76
CA CYS A 157 24.48 -10.80 16.36
C CYS A 157 24.40 -10.72 17.90
N SER A 158 23.31 -11.16 18.55
CA SER A 158 23.16 -11.07 20.01
C SER A 158 24.20 -11.86 20.81
N THR A 159 24.88 -12.82 20.16
CA THR A 159 26.06 -13.48 20.75
C THR A 159 27.23 -12.52 20.96
N ILE A 160 27.25 -11.38 20.27
CA ILE A 160 28.22 -10.31 20.43
C ILE A 160 27.64 -9.29 21.40
N MET A 161 27.72 -9.59 22.71
CA MET A 161 27.37 -8.61 23.72
C MET A 161 28.28 -7.37 23.59
N PRO A 162 27.76 -6.16 23.85
CA PRO A 162 28.61 -4.98 23.97
C PRO A 162 29.65 -5.25 25.04
N SER A 163 30.91 -5.28 24.63
CA SER A 163 32.05 -5.58 25.48
C SER A 163 33.02 -4.41 25.51
N LEU A 164 33.63 -4.19 26.68
CA LEU A 164 34.63 -3.15 26.83
C LEU A 164 36.00 -3.70 26.40
N GLY A 165 36.55 -3.17 25.31
CA GLY A 165 37.91 -3.47 24.89
C GLY A 165 38.93 -2.82 25.85
N ILE A 166 39.66 -3.62 26.60
CA ILE A 166 40.74 -3.16 27.49
C ILE A 166 42.09 -3.62 26.92
N GLN A 167 43.12 -2.78 27.05
CA GLN A 167 44.49 -3.19 26.70
C GLN A 167 44.89 -4.45 27.48
N LYS A 168 45.59 -5.37 26.81
CA LYS A 168 45.94 -6.70 27.35
C LYS A 168 46.65 -6.64 28.72
N ASN A 169 47.43 -5.57 28.98
CA ASN A 169 48.23 -5.38 30.18
C ASN A 169 47.73 -4.23 31.08
N SER A 170 46.44 -3.88 31.00
CA SER A 170 45.89 -2.80 31.81
C SER A 170 45.78 -3.19 33.29
N PRO A 171 46.22 -2.33 34.24
CA PRO A 171 46.03 -2.58 35.67
C PRO A 171 44.54 -2.57 36.09
N PHE A 172 43.65 -2.05 35.24
CA PHE A 172 42.21 -1.98 35.52
C PHE A 172 41.43 -3.25 35.19
N LYS A 173 42.08 -4.26 34.58
CA LYS A 173 41.41 -5.50 34.17
C LYS A 173 40.82 -6.27 35.36
N GLU A 174 41.52 -6.27 36.50
CA GLU A 174 41.04 -6.95 37.70
C GLU A 174 39.83 -6.24 38.31
N ILE A 175 39.85 -4.91 38.35
CA ILE A 175 38.76 -4.10 38.94
C ILE A 175 37.45 -4.26 38.16
N LEU A 176 37.51 -4.42 36.84
CA LEU A 176 36.33 -4.52 35.98
C LEU A 176 35.73 -5.93 35.89
N ASN A 177 36.41 -6.94 36.43
CA ASN A 177 35.92 -8.32 36.47
C ASN A 177 35.14 -8.68 37.76
N TYR A 178 35.10 -7.77 38.74
CA TYR A 178 34.34 -7.93 39.99
C TYR A 178 33.00 -7.20 39.90
#